data_AF-A0A1A0DGU0-F1
#
_entry.id   AF-A0A1A0DGU0-F1
#
_cell.length_a   1.000
_cell.length_b   1.000
_cell.length_c   1.000
_cell.angle_alpha   90.00
_cell.angle_beta   90.00
_cell.angle_gamma   90.00
#
_symmetry.space_group_name_H-M   'P 1'
#
loop_
_entity.id
_entity.type
_entity.pdbx_description
1 polymer ?
#
loop_
_entity_poly.entity_id
_entity_poly.type
_entity_poly.pdbx_seq_one_letter_code
_entity_poly.pdbx_strand_id
1 'polypeptide(L)'
;MLSESVSVMGGSKETVFSATPQKVTVPVLIVANQDDRCDVAPPQAAQQIASAMTASPEVRVFMVSGGITKSKKNCGSLTPHGYFGIENDVVDKVSAWLDAKFR
;
A
#
# COMPACT_ATOMS: atom_id res chain seq x y z
N MET A 1 9.02 -0.51 1.54
CA MET A 1 7.61 -0.85 1.80
C MET A 1 6.75 0.27 1.23
N LEU A 2 5.66 -0.07 0.56
CA LEU A 2 4.63 0.88 0.12
C LEU A 2 3.32 0.58 0.85
N SER A 3 2.65 1.60 1.37
CA SER A 3 1.35 1.50 2.03
C SER A 3 0.42 2.57 1.46
N GLU A 4 -0.74 2.16 0.94
CA GLU A 4 -1.75 3.03 0.31
C GLU A 4 -1.18 4.10 -0.64
N SER A 5 -0.37 3.67 -1.62
CA SER A 5 0.28 4.59 -2.56
C SER A 5 -0.71 5.25 -3.51
N VAL A 6 -0.55 6.57 -3.69
CA VAL A 6 -1.29 7.33 -4.71
C VAL A 6 -0.97 6.76 -6.09
N SER A 7 -1.96 6.14 -6.71
CA SER A 7 -1.82 5.38 -7.95
C SER A 7 -2.66 5.96 -9.08
N VAL A 8 -3.67 6.76 -8.74
CA VAL A 8 -4.42 7.58 -9.69
C VAL A 8 -4.03 9.04 -9.47
N MET A 9 -3.94 9.78 -10.56
CA MET A 9 -3.51 11.17 -10.55
C MET A 9 -4.48 12.04 -9.74
N GLY A 10 -4.03 12.48 -8.57
CA GLY A 10 -4.76 13.41 -7.69
C GLY A 10 -4.26 14.85 -7.82
N GLY A 11 -4.56 15.68 -6.82
CA GLY A 11 -4.12 17.08 -6.78
C GLY A 11 -2.61 17.31 -6.80
N SER A 12 -1.81 16.29 -6.46
CA SER A 12 -0.34 16.31 -6.51
C SER A 12 0.25 16.25 -7.92
N LYS A 13 -0.53 15.84 -8.93
CA LYS A 13 -0.06 15.54 -10.31
C LYS A 13 1.04 14.46 -10.41
N GLU A 14 1.26 13.71 -9.34
CA GLU A 14 2.23 12.61 -9.28
C GLU A 14 1.54 11.33 -8.80
N THR A 15 2.04 10.19 -9.28
CA THR A 15 1.64 8.86 -8.82
C THR A 15 2.88 8.04 -8.46
N VAL A 16 2.70 6.91 -7.81
CA VAL A 16 3.74 5.91 -7.57
C VAL A 16 4.45 5.48 -8.88
N PHE A 17 3.77 5.53 -10.02
CA PHE A 17 4.36 5.20 -11.32
C PHE A 17 5.33 6.28 -11.82
N SER A 18 5.16 7.53 -11.38
CA SER A 18 6.10 8.62 -11.64
C SER A 18 7.45 8.43 -10.93
N ALA A 19 7.50 7.57 -9.90
CA ALA A 19 8.70 7.31 -9.10
C ALA A 19 9.65 6.24 -9.70
N THR A 20 9.44 5.81 -10.95
CA THR A 20 10.23 4.76 -11.63
C THR A 20 10.30 3.42 -10.86
N PRO A 21 9.16 2.80 -10.50
CA PRO A 21 9.11 1.55 -9.73
C PRO A 21 9.92 0.40 -10.36
N GLN A 22 10.08 0.41 -11.70
CA GLN A 22 10.89 -0.55 -12.44
C GLN A 22 12.38 -0.54 -12.11
N LYS A 23 12.89 0.48 -11.40
CA LYS A 23 14.30 0.55 -10.99
C LYS A 23 14.57 0.01 -9.58
N VAL A 24 13.54 -0.43 -8.85
CA VAL A 24 13.70 -0.97 -7.50
C VAL A 24 14.32 -2.38 -7.57
N THR A 25 15.52 -2.55 -7.02
CA THR A 25 16.31 -3.80 -7.10
C THR A 25 16.35 -4.59 -5.79
N VAL A 26 15.55 -4.22 -4.80
CA VAL A 26 15.46 -4.88 -3.49
C VAL A 26 14.09 -5.55 -3.32
N PRO A 27 13.92 -6.54 -2.42
CA PRO A 27 12.62 -7.11 -2.11
C PRO A 27 11.63 -6.03 -1.66
N VAL A 28 10.40 -6.09 -2.17
CA VAL A 28 9.35 -5.10 -1.87
C VAL A 28 8.13 -5.76 -1.24
N LEU A 29 7.64 -5.14 -0.18
CA LEU A 29 6.30 -5.35 0.35
C LEU A 29 5.41 -4.15 0.01
N ILE A 30 4.27 -4.42 -0.60
CA ILE A 30 3.17 -3.49 -0.85
C ILE A 30 2.02 -3.92 0.06
N VAL A 31 1.52 -3.01 0.88
CA VAL A 31 0.33 -3.23 1.72
C VAL A 31 -0.81 -2.37 1.17
N ALA A 32 -1.95 -3.00 0.97
CA ALA A 32 -3.17 -2.37 0.49
C ALA A 32 -4.36 -2.86 1.33
N ASN A 33 -5.34 -2.00 1.59
CA ASN A 33 -6.56 -2.36 2.28
C ASN A 33 -7.71 -2.53 1.30
N GLN A 34 -8.33 -3.71 1.26
CA GLN A 34 -9.51 -4.00 0.43
C GLN A 34 -10.69 -3.05 0.69
N ASP A 35 -10.80 -2.54 1.92
CA ASP A 35 -11.85 -1.62 2.33
C ASP A 35 -11.47 -0.14 2.14
N ASP A 36 -10.31 0.16 1.55
CA ASP A 36 -9.95 1.52 1.15
C ASP A 36 -10.89 2.03 0.04
N ARG A 37 -11.44 3.23 0.28
CA ARG A 37 -12.35 3.94 -0.62
C ARG A 37 -11.77 5.28 -1.07
N CYS A 38 -10.47 5.48 -0.92
CA CYS A 38 -9.75 6.64 -1.40
C CYS A 38 -9.71 6.63 -2.93
N ASP A 39 -10.22 7.69 -3.56
CA ASP A 39 -10.34 7.78 -5.02
C ASP A 39 -8.99 7.71 -5.76
N VAL A 40 -7.89 7.99 -5.05
CA VAL A 40 -6.54 8.05 -5.62
C VAL A 40 -5.64 6.87 -5.25
N ALA A 41 -6.09 5.99 -4.35
CA ALA A 41 -5.35 4.80 -3.92
C ALA A 41 -6.29 3.57 -3.91
N PRO A 42 -6.93 3.21 -5.04
CA PRO A 42 -7.83 2.06 -5.06
C PRO A 42 -7.06 0.76 -4.77
N PRO A 43 -7.64 -0.19 -4.01
CA PRO A 43 -6.92 -1.39 -3.57
C PRO A 43 -6.34 -2.21 -4.73
N GLN A 44 -7.03 -2.21 -5.87
CA GLN A 44 -6.62 -2.93 -7.07
C GLN A 44 -5.31 -2.39 -7.67
N ALA A 45 -4.97 -1.13 -7.41
CA ALA A 45 -3.73 -0.54 -7.89
C ALA A 45 -2.49 -1.20 -7.28
N ALA A 46 -2.60 -1.85 -6.12
CA ALA A 46 -1.48 -2.56 -5.49
C ALA A 46 -0.85 -3.61 -6.42
N GLN A 47 -1.68 -4.34 -7.18
CA GLN A 47 -1.20 -5.32 -8.15
C GLN A 47 -0.55 -4.67 -9.39
N GLN A 48 -1.03 -3.50 -9.79
CA GLN A 48 -0.44 -2.72 -10.88
C GLN A 48 0.94 -2.20 -10.50
N ILE A 49 1.09 -1.69 -9.26
CA ILE A 49 2.39 -1.28 -8.71
C ILE A 49 3.34 -2.48 -8.66
N ALA A 50 2.87 -3.63 -8.18
CA ALA A 50 3.69 -4.83 -8.10
C ALA A 50 4.22 -5.25 -9.48
N SER A 51 3.33 -5.22 -10.48
CA SER A 51 3.68 -5.55 -11.86
C SER A 51 4.68 -4.57 -12.48
N ALA A 52 4.70 -3.31 -12.02
CA ALA A 52 5.63 -2.30 -12.50
C ALA A 52 7.05 -2.42 -11.90
N MET A 53 7.23 -3.18 -10.81
CA MET A 53 8.51 -3.37 -10.11
C MET A 53 9.34 -4.50 -10.71
N THR A 54 9.63 -4.41 -12.01
CA THR A 54 10.21 -5.50 -12.80
C THR A 54 11.67 -5.86 -12.45
N ALA A 55 12.43 -4.94 -11.86
CA ALA A 55 13.81 -5.21 -11.42
C ALA A 55 13.91 -5.78 -10.00
N SER A 56 12.80 -5.88 -9.28
CA SER A 56 12.82 -6.37 -7.90
C SER A 56 12.95 -7.90 -7.90
N PRO A 57 13.81 -8.48 -7.04
CA PRO A 57 13.95 -9.93 -6.93
C PRO A 57 12.71 -10.60 -6.32
N GLU A 58 11.86 -9.84 -5.60
CA GLU A 58 10.63 -10.34 -5.01
C GLU A 58 9.69 -9.17 -4.69
N VAL A 59 8.44 -9.26 -5.16
CA VAL A 59 7.40 -8.29 -4.82
C VAL A 59 6.22 -9.02 -4.21
N ARG A 60 5.86 -8.67 -2.97
CA ARG A 60 4.66 -9.18 -2.28
C ARG A 60 3.61 -8.09 -2.15
N VAL A 61 2.36 -8.48 -2.37
CA VAL A 61 1.20 -7.67 -2.06
C VAL A 61 0.46 -8.31 -0.88
N PHE A 62 0.37 -7.59 0.24
CA PHE A 62 -0.50 -7.94 1.34
C PHE A 62 -1.77 -7.13 1.25
N MET A 63 -2.84 -7.81 0.83
CA MET A 63 -4.19 -7.27 0.90
C MET A 63 -4.75 -7.53 2.29
N VAL A 64 -4.90 -6.47 3.08
CA VAL A 64 -5.63 -6.51 4.35
C VAL A 64 -7.08 -6.11 4.13
N SER A 65 -7.94 -6.31 5.13
CA SER A 65 -9.32 -5.83 5.10
C SER A 65 -9.70 -5.30 6.48
N GLY A 66 -10.73 -4.48 6.51
CA GLY A 66 -11.32 -3.90 7.69
C GLY A 66 -10.87 -2.47 7.95
N GLY A 67 -11.14 -2.04 9.17
CA GLY A 67 -10.96 -0.67 9.63
C GLY A 67 -12.29 0.08 9.75
N ILE A 68 -12.21 1.27 10.32
CA ILE A 68 -13.35 2.09 10.69
C ILE A 68 -13.20 3.46 10.04
N THR A 69 -14.31 4.01 9.53
CA THR A 69 -14.32 5.39 9.01
C THR A 69 -14.79 6.35 10.10
N LYS A 70 -13.89 7.19 10.59
CA LYS A 70 -14.17 8.35 11.47
C LYS A 70 -13.79 9.67 10.81
N SER A 71 -13.99 9.77 9.50
CA SER A 71 -13.75 10.97 8.70
C SER A 71 -14.92 11.20 7.75
N LYS A 72 -15.11 12.46 7.33
CA LYS A 72 -16.05 12.81 6.25
C LYS A 72 -15.53 12.42 4.87
N LYS A 73 -14.21 12.23 4.74
CA LYS A 73 -13.53 11.82 3.51
C LYS A 73 -13.07 10.37 3.66
N ASN A 74 -13.00 9.63 2.56
CA ASN A 74 -12.46 8.27 2.56
C ASN A 74 -10.92 8.24 2.66
N CYS A 75 -10.26 9.34 2.29
CA CYS A 75 -8.83 9.55 2.46
C CYS A 75 -8.52 10.09 3.88
N GLY A 76 -7.42 9.64 4.47
CA GLY A 76 -6.90 10.11 5.76
C GLY A 76 -6.63 8.99 6.77
N SER A 77 -5.95 9.33 7.87
CA SER A 77 -5.50 8.35 8.87
C SER A 77 -6.62 7.70 9.69
N LEU A 78 -7.81 8.33 9.78
CA LEU A 78 -8.95 7.84 10.54
C LEU A 78 -9.98 7.08 9.67
N THR A 79 -9.49 6.37 8.65
CA THR A 79 -10.30 5.57 7.73
C THR A 79 -9.59 4.25 7.43
N PRO A 80 -10.22 3.30 6.70
CA PRO A 80 -9.52 2.13 6.17
C PRO A 80 -8.26 2.45 5.35
N HIS A 81 -8.20 3.61 4.67
CA HIS A 81 -6.99 4.13 4.01
C HIS A 81 -5.82 4.31 5.00
N GLY A 82 -6.14 4.76 6.22
CA GLY A 82 -5.17 4.87 7.30
C GLY A 82 -4.98 3.61 8.12
N TYR A 83 -5.62 2.50 7.74
CA TYR A 83 -5.72 1.27 8.55
C TYR A 83 -6.40 1.46 9.91
N PHE A 84 -7.22 2.50 10.06
CA PHE A 84 -7.78 2.87 11.37
C PHE A 84 -8.63 1.76 11.97
N GLY A 85 -8.31 1.31 13.18
CA GLY A 85 -8.97 0.20 13.87
C GLY A 85 -8.41 -1.19 13.56
N ILE A 86 -7.42 -1.31 12.67
CA ILE A 86 -6.70 -2.55 12.34
C ILE A 86 -5.17 -2.35 12.33
N GLU A 87 -4.67 -1.28 12.95
CA GLU A 87 -3.28 -0.84 12.86
C GLU A 87 -2.32 -1.92 13.37
N ASN A 88 -2.65 -2.56 14.50
CA ASN A 88 -1.84 -3.61 15.09
C ASN A 88 -1.71 -4.82 14.14
N ASP A 89 -2.81 -5.25 13.53
CA ASP A 89 -2.79 -6.36 12.58
C ASP A 89 -1.90 -6.07 11.36
N VAL A 90 -1.89 -4.82 10.90
CA VAL A 90 -1.02 -4.37 9.80
C VAL A 90 0.44 -4.34 10.24
N VAL A 91 0.74 -3.78 11.42
CA VAL A 91 2.09 -3.73 11.99
C VAL A 91 2.65 -5.13 12.19
N ASP A 92 1.85 -6.07 12.71
CA ASP A 92 2.29 -7.44 12.96
C ASP A 92 2.66 -8.16 11.65
N LYS A 93 1.84 -8.01 10.60
CA LYS A 93 2.12 -8.58 9.27
C LYS A 93 3.39 -8.02 8.65
N VAL A 94 3.60 -6.71 8.78
CA VAL A 94 4.79 -6.03 8.26
C VAL A 94 6.04 -6.47 9.01
N SER A 95 5.96 -6.51 10.35
CA SER A 95 7.06 -6.96 11.21
C SER A 95 7.46 -8.40 10.90
N ALA A 96 6.49 -9.30 10.78
CA ALA A 96 6.74 -10.68 10.42
C ALA A 96 7.40 -10.84 9.04
N TRP A 97 7.04 -9.99 8.07
CA TRP A 97 7.71 -9.99 6.76
C TRP A 97 9.15 -9.51 6.87
N LEU A 98 9.41 -8.42 7.59
CA LEU A 98 10.76 -7.89 7.80
C LEU A 98 11.65 -8.94 8.49
N ASP A 99 11.16 -9.58 9.54
CA ASP A 99 11.87 -10.64 10.26
C ASP A 99 12.20 -11.82 9.34
N ALA A 100 11.32 -12.17 8.41
CA ALA A 100 11.56 -13.23 7.44
C ALA A 100 12.56 -12.84 6.33
N LYS A 101 12.81 -11.54 6.10
CA LYS A 101 13.74 -11.05 5.06
C LYS A 101 15.14 -10.72 5.57
N PHE A 102 15.27 -10.39 6.85
CA PHE A 102 16.54 -10.00 7.46
C PHE A 102 17.11 -11.06 8.41
N ARG A 103 16.60 -12.29 8.33
CA ARG A 103 17.23 -13.48 8.94
C ARG A 103 18.30 -14.07 8.05
#